data_AF-A0A3P1Y3M6-F1
#
_entry.id   AF-A0A3P1Y3M6-F1
#
_cell.length_a   1.000
_cell.length_b   1.000
_cell.length_c   1.000
_cell.angle_alpha   90.00
_cell.angle_beta   90.00
_cell.angle_gamma   90.00
#
_symmetry.space_group_name_H-M   'P 1'
#
loop_
_entity.id
_entity.type
_entity.pdbx_description
1 polymer ?
#
loop_
_entity_poly.entity_id
_entity_poly.type
_entity_poly.pdbx_seq_one_letter_code
_entity_poly.pdbx_strand_id
1 'polypeptide(L)'
;MNWVHFLETMMLVCFGAAWPLSILKSWRARTARGKSLGFLSVILLGYSAGIAKVYLVDGFRAFLLIPYSINFTLVAIETALYFRNSRIDRETERKTREQLRAES
;
A
#
# COMPACT_ATOMS: atom_id res chain seq x y z
N MET A 1 -5.52 -29.53 -13.60
CA MET A 1 -5.88 -28.19 -13.10
C MET A 1 -4.92 -27.84 -11.99
N ASN A 2 -4.07 -26.83 -12.15
CA ASN A 2 -3.09 -26.46 -11.12
C ASN A 2 -3.79 -25.66 -10.00
N TRP A 3 -4.32 -26.37 -9.00
CA TRP A 3 -5.04 -25.80 -7.85
C TRP A 3 -4.24 -24.72 -7.11
N VAL A 4 -2.91 -24.82 -7.11
CA VAL A 4 -2.00 -23.85 -6.50
C VAL A 4 -2.24 -22.44 -7.02
N HIS A 5 -2.25 -22.26 -8.34
CA HIS A 5 -2.36 -20.91 -8.91
C HIS A 5 -3.78 -20.37 -8.81
N PHE A 6 -4.80 -21.24 -8.77
CA PHE A 6 -6.17 -20.80 -8.53
C PHE A 6 -6.32 -20.20 -7.14
N LEU A 7 -5.81 -20.88 -6.11
CA LEU A 7 -5.83 -20.39 -4.73
C LEU A 7 -4.98 -19.12 -4.56
N GLU A 8 -3.80 -19.08 -5.21
CA GLU A 8 -2.91 -17.92 -5.22
C GLU A 8 -3.59 -16.69 -5.85
N THR A 9 -4.20 -16.84 -7.03
CA THR A 9 -4.94 -15.76 -7.69
C THR A 9 -6.13 -15.30 -6.83
N MET A 10 -6.91 -16.22 -6.25
CA MET A 10 -8.04 -15.87 -5.40
C MET A 10 -7.60 -15.06 -4.17
N MET A 11 -6.51 -15.48 -3.52
CA MET A 11 -5.90 -14.76 -2.40
C MET A 11 -5.46 -13.35 -2.82
N LEU A 12 -4.77 -13.20 -3.96
CA LEU A 12 -4.31 -11.89 -4.44
C LEU A 12 -5.48 -10.97 -4.82
N VAL A 13 -6.58 -11.51 -5.34
CA VAL A 13 -7.79 -10.72 -5.63
C VAL A 13 -8.43 -10.23 -4.33
N CYS A 14 -8.54 -11.10 -3.31
CA CYS A 14 -9.04 -10.71 -1.99
C CYS A 14 -8.17 -9.62 -1.34
N PHE A 15 -6.84 -9.75 -1.40
CA PHE A 15 -5.94 -8.70 -0.94
C PHE A 15 -6.06 -7.42 -1.78
N GLY A 16 -6.14 -7.56 -3.09
CA GLY A 16 -6.33 -6.47 -4.04
C GLY A 16 -7.54 -5.61 -3.68
N ALA A 17 -8.65 -6.24 -3.30
CA ALA A 17 -9.88 -5.55 -2.90
C ALA A 17 -9.78 -4.81 -1.55
N ALA A 18 -8.85 -5.18 -0.67
CA ALA A 18 -8.65 -4.50 0.61
C ALA A 18 -8.00 -3.11 0.45
N TRP A 19 -7.14 -2.92 -0.55
CA TRP A 19 -6.41 -1.67 -0.75
C TRP A 19 -7.29 -0.48 -1.17
N PRO A 20 -8.25 -0.59 -2.11
CA PRO A 20 -9.17 0.50 -2.45
C PRO A 20 -9.88 1.09 -1.22
N LEU A 21 -10.33 0.23 -0.30
CA LEU A 21 -10.96 0.66 0.94
C LEU A 21 -9.98 1.43 1.83
N SER A 22 -8.73 0.98 1.92
CA SER A 22 -7.69 1.65 2.70
C SER A 22 -7.25 3.00 2.09
N ILE A 23 -7.16 3.07 0.76
CA ILE A 23 -6.86 4.30 0.01
C ILE A 23 -7.99 5.31 0.18
N LEU A 24 -9.25 4.90 0.02
CA LEU A 24 -10.43 5.76 0.23
C LEU A 24 -10.46 6.36 1.64
N LYS A 25 -10.21 5.55 2.66
CA LYS A 25 -10.07 6.02 4.04
C LYS A 25 -8.93 7.02 4.19
N SER A 26 -7.75 6.72 3.63
CA SER A 26 -6.59 7.62 3.67
C SER A 26 -6.87 8.96 3.00
N TRP A 27 -7.57 8.93 1.87
CA TRP A 27 -7.89 10.13 1.12
C TRP A 27 -8.91 11.00 1.87
N ARG A 28 -9.99 10.39 2.39
CA ARG A 28 -11.02 11.12 3.15
C ARG A 28 -10.50 11.66 4.48
N ALA A 29 -9.67 10.88 5.20
CA ALA A 29 -9.15 11.28 6.50
C ALA A 29 -8.15 12.45 6.43
N ARG A 30 -7.49 12.66 5.28
CA ARG A 30 -6.42 13.67 5.07
C ARG A 30 -5.31 13.68 6.14
N THR A 31 -5.16 12.59 6.87
CA THR A 31 -4.10 12.38 7.87
C THR A 31 -3.40 11.05 7.59
N ALA A 32 -2.12 10.97 7.91
CA ALA A 32 -1.30 9.76 7.86
C ALA A 32 -1.18 9.10 9.24
N ARG A 33 -1.76 9.70 10.29
CA ARG A 33 -1.74 9.18 11.66
C ARG A 33 -2.33 7.76 11.71
N GLY A 34 -1.55 6.83 12.25
CA GLY A 34 -1.93 5.42 12.42
C GLY A 34 -1.51 4.48 11.29
N LYS A 35 -0.95 4.97 10.17
CA LYS A 35 -0.35 4.11 9.14
C LYS A 35 1.17 3.99 9.32
N SER A 36 1.69 2.78 9.12
CA SER A 36 3.12 2.48 9.22
C SER A 36 3.75 2.38 7.83
N LEU A 37 4.66 3.30 7.50
CA LEU A 37 5.45 3.23 6.26
C LEU A 37 6.20 1.90 6.14
N GLY A 38 6.80 1.44 7.24
CA GLY A 38 7.55 0.18 7.26
C GLY A 38 6.68 -1.00 6.84
N PHE A 39 5.41 -1.03 7.28
CA PHE A 39 4.46 -2.06 6.88
C PHE A 39 4.17 -2.01 5.36
N LEU A 40 3.91 -0.82 4.81
CA LEU A 40 3.70 -0.66 3.36
C LEU A 40 4.94 -1.06 2.54
N SER A 41 6.14 -0.71 3.02
CA SER A 41 7.41 -1.08 2.37
C SER A 41 7.64 -2.58 2.36
N VAL A 42 7.37 -3.27 3.48
CA VAL A 42 7.49 -4.74 3.55
C VAL A 42 6.54 -5.41 2.55
N ILE A 43 5.32 -4.87 2.40
CA ILE A 43 4.35 -5.41 1.45
C ILE A 43 4.77 -5.16 -0.01
N LEU A 44 5.31 -3.99 -0.33
CA LEU A 44 5.86 -3.72 -1.67
C LEU A 44 6.96 -4.72 -2.01
N LEU A 45 7.90 -4.96 -1.09
CA LEU A 45 8.96 -5.96 -1.26
C LEU A 45 8.39 -7.37 -1.44
N GLY A 46 7.37 -7.74 -0.67
CA GLY A 46 6.68 -9.03 -0.81
C GLY A 46 6.05 -9.22 -2.19
N TYR A 47 5.35 -8.19 -2.71
CA TYR A 47 4.79 -8.27 -4.06
C TYR A 47 5.86 -8.28 -5.15
N SER A 48 6.97 -7.55 -4.99
CA SER A 48 8.10 -7.63 -5.92
C SER A 48 8.72 -9.03 -5.96
N ALA A 49 8.89 -9.67 -4.79
CA ALA A 49 9.36 -11.05 -4.70
C ALA A 49 8.38 -12.04 -5.35
N GLY A 50 7.06 -11.84 -5.17
CA GLY A 50 6.02 -12.63 -5.83
C GLY A 50 6.06 -12.49 -7.36
N ILE A 51 6.22 -11.27 -7.87
CA ILE A 51 6.39 -11.03 -9.31
C ILE A 51 7.65 -11.74 -9.82
N ALA A 52 8.78 -11.61 -9.11
CA ALA A 52 10.02 -12.31 -9.47
C ALA A 52 9.84 -13.84 -9.49
N LYS A 53 9.11 -14.42 -8.52
CA LYS A 53 8.77 -15.85 -8.50
C LYS A 53 7.97 -16.27 -9.72
N VAL A 54 7.02 -15.45 -10.19
CA VAL A 54 6.28 -15.75 -11.43
C VAL A 54 7.22 -15.79 -12.64
N TYR A 55 8.14 -14.83 -12.76
CA TYR A 55 9.11 -14.81 -13.86
C TYR A 55 10.12 -15.97 -13.82
N LEU A 56 10.60 -16.33 -12.64
CA LEU A 56 11.70 -17.29 -12.47
C LEU A 56 11.25 -18.75 -12.38
N VAL A 57 10.07 -19.03 -11.82
CA VAL A 57 9.63 -20.39 -11.48
C VAL A 57 8.42 -20.81 -12.30
N ASP A 58 7.37 -19.98 -12.34
CA ASP A 58 6.11 -20.39 -12.96
C ASP A 58 6.13 -20.23 -14.50
N GLY A 59 7.05 -19.43 -15.03
CA GLY A 59 7.04 -18.97 -16.41
C GLY A 59 6.05 -17.81 -16.61
N PHE A 60 6.11 -17.13 -17.77
CA PHE A 60 5.32 -15.92 -18.04
C PHE A 60 3.80 -16.20 -18.05
N ARG A 61 3.18 -16.13 -16.87
CA ARG A 61 1.76 -16.41 -16.65
C ARG A 61 1.02 -15.13 -16.31
N ALA A 62 0.41 -14.53 -17.33
CA ALA A 62 -0.33 -13.28 -17.22
C ALA A 62 -1.38 -13.31 -16.09
N PHE A 63 -2.06 -14.43 -15.86
CA PHE A 63 -3.11 -14.52 -14.84
C PHE A 63 -2.61 -14.42 -13.39
N LEU A 64 -1.31 -14.69 -13.13
CA LEU A 64 -0.66 -14.45 -11.84
C LEU A 64 -0.04 -13.05 -11.79
N LEU A 65 0.61 -12.64 -12.89
CA LEU A 65 1.27 -11.33 -13.00
C LEU A 65 0.30 -10.16 -12.84
N ILE A 66 -0.90 -10.24 -13.42
CA ILE A 66 -1.91 -9.17 -13.36
C ILE A 66 -2.29 -8.84 -11.90
N PRO A 67 -2.80 -9.77 -11.08
CA PRO A 67 -3.20 -9.46 -9.71
C PRO A 67 -2.02 -9.06 -8.83
N TYR A 68 -0.83 -9.62 -9.03
CA TYR A 68 0.39 -9.16 -8.34
C TYR A 68 0.72 -7.70 -8.67
N SER A 69 0.68 -7.33 -9.95
CA SER A 69 0.99 -5.98 -10.43
C SER A 69 -0.03 -4.95 -9.96
N ILE A 70 -1.31 -5.33 -9.96
CA ILE A 70 -2.40 -4.49 -9.42
C ILE A 70 -2.16 -4.23 -7.94
N ASN A 71 -1.88 -5.26 -7.14
CA ASN A 71 -1.62 -5.09 -5.72
C ASN A 71 -0.41 -4.18 -5.47
N PHE A 72 0.70 -4.43 -6.17
CA PHE A 72 1.90 -3.57 -6.09
C PHE A 72 1.56 -2.10 -6.38
N THR A 73 0.80 -1.85 -7.44
CA THR A 73 0.39 -0.49 -7.84
C THR A 73 -0.51 0.16 -6.80
N LEU A 74 -1.47 -0.58 -6.24
CA LEU A 74 -2.37 -0.08 -5.20
C LEU A 74 -1.61 0.29 -3.92
N VAL A 75 -0.68 -0.56 -3.47
CA VAL A 75 0.17 -0.26 -2.32
C VAL A 75 1.10 0.93 -2.60
N ALA A 76 1.62 1.05 -3.83
CA ALA A 76 2.45 2.18 -4.24
C ALA A 76 1.64 3.50 -4.21
N ILE A 77 0.41 3.50 -4.72
CA ILE A 77 -0.50 4.65 -4.64
C ILE A 77 -0.78 5.01 -3.18
N GLU A 78 -1.06 4.01 -2.33
CA GLU A 78 -1.29 4.26 -0.91
C GLU A 78 -0.06 4.84 -0.21
N THR A 79 1.14 4.34 -0.56
CA THR A 79 2.42 4.85 -0.07
C THR A 79 2.62 6.31 -0.49
N ALA A 80 2.34 6.66 -1.75
CA ALA A 80 2.40 8.04 -2.23
C ALA A 80 1.42 8.95 -1.49
N LEU A 81 0.19 8.46 -1.25
CA LEU A 81 -0.83 9.18 -0.49
C LEU A 81 -0.43 9.36 0.98
N TYR A 82 0.26 8.37 1.57
CA TYR A 82 0.84 8.49 2.90
C TYR A 82 1.84 9.65 2.97
N PHE A 83 2.79 9.73 2.03
CA PHE A 83 3.78 10.82 2.03
C PHE A 83 3.12 12.19 1.92
N ARG A 84 2.10 12.31 1.07
CA ARG A 84 1.32 13.55 0.94
C ARG A 84 0.63 13.92 2.26
N ASN A 85 -0.09 13.00 2.88
CA ASN A 85 -0.79 13.26 4.14
C ASN A 85 0.18 13.51 5.30
N SER A 86 1.31 12.82 5.34
CA SER A 86 2.34 13.01 6.37
C SER A 86 2.91 14.44 6.35
N ARG A 87 3.03 15.04 5.16
CA ARG A 87 3.44 16.45 5.03
C ARG A 87 2.40 17.40 5.64
N ILE A 88 1.12 17.17 5.38
CA ILE A 88 0.00 17.97 5.92
C ILE A 88 -0.05 17.86 7.45
N ASP A 89 0.11 16.64 7.98
CA ASP A 89 0.14 16.40 9.44
C ASP A 89 1.30 17.15 10.10
N ARG A 90 2.51 17.11 9.52
CA ARG A 90 3.69 17.82 10.04
C ARG A 90 3.51 19.34 10.09
N GLU A 91 2.91 19.92 9.05
CA GLU A 91 2.61 21.36 9.01
C GLU A 91 1.59 21.75 10.08
N THR A 92 0.57 20.91 10.29
CA THR A 92 -0.46 21.12 11.32
C THR A 92 0.15 21.05 12.72
N GLU A 93 0.97 20.03 12.99
CA GLU A 93 1.66 19.86 14.27
C GLU A 93 2.63 21.00 14.57
N ARG A 94 3.33 21.51 13.54
CA ARG A 94 4.21 22.66 13.69
C ARG A 94 3.44 23.92 14.11
N LYS A 95 2.33 24.24 13.43
CA LYS A 95 1.49 25.40 13.77
C LYS A 95 0.95 25.31 15.20
N THR A 96 0.45 24.14 15.60
CA THR A 96 -0.03 23.92 16.97
C THR A 96 1.09 24.11 18.00
N ARG A 97 2.31 23.61 17.74
CA ARG A 97 3.46 23.83 18.62
C ARG A 97 3.90 25.30 18.71
N GLU A 98 3.82 26.04 17.61
CA GLU A 98 4.14 27.48 17.57
C GLU A 98 3.10 28.31 18.36
N GLN A 99 1.80 27.99 18.23
CA GLN A 99 0.75 28.61 19.04
C GLN A 99 0.95 28.37 20.54
N LEU A 100 1.19 27.11 20.94
CA LEU A 100 1.43 26.76 22.34
C LEU A 100 2.65 27.46 22.94
N ARG A 101 3.68 27.75 22.13
CA ARG A 101 4.87 28.51 22.56
C ARG A 101 4.64 30.01 22.63
N ALA A 102 3.70 30.56 21.86
CA ALA A 102 3.35 31.97 21.90
C ALA A 102 2.43 32.32 23.09
N GLU A 103 1.71 31.33 23.62
CA GLU A 103 0.82 31.45 24.78
C GLU A 103 1.50 31.17 26.13
N SER A 104 2.74 30.65 26.13
CA SER A 104 3.55 30.33 27.32
C SER A 104 4.55 31.42 27.67
#